data_AF-A0A965ITE5-F1
#
_entry.id   AF-A0A965ITE5-F1
#
_cell.length_a   1.000
_cell.length_b   1.000
_cell.length_c   1.000
_cell.angle_alpha   90.00
_cell.angle_beta   90.00
_cell.angle_gamma   90.00
#
_symmetry.space_group_name_H-M   'P 1'
#
loop_
_entity.id
_entity.type
_entity.pdbx_description
1 polymer ?
#
loop_
_entity_poly.entity_id
_entity_poly.type
_entity_poly.pdbx_seq_one_letter_code
_entity_poly.pdbx_strand_id
1 'polypeptide(L)'
;MPAVRPTKKQKLLLEYIESFIAEHGYSPSYREIMNGVGYTSVATVALHINNLVKRGHLIKRENSARSLEPTKAVVEQASAAVSTQDSAWLFSVIEQRLKNLETTFDAKNVDELYVLIGSVKVLGFYDQAIAYITTLKQIEEVARAQ
;
A
#
# COMPACT_ATOMS: atom_id res chain seq x y z
N MET A 1 1.10 -0.34 -17.83
CA MET A 1 1.61 0.96 -18.30
C MET A 1 2.27 1.66 -17.12
N PRO A 2 3.50 2.20 -17.23
CA PRO A 2 4.19 2.80 -16.09
C PRO A 2 3.46 4.07 -15.63
N ALA A 3 3.13 4.14 -14.34
CA ALA A 3 2.45 5.29 -13.75
C ALA A 3 3.38 6.51 -13.78
N VAL A 4 3.14 7.43 -14.71
CA VAL A 4 3.92 8.67 -14.85
C VAL A 4 3.61 9.58 -13.67
N ARG A 5 4.64 10.03 -12.96
CA ARG A 5 4.50 10.91 -11.78
C ARG A 5 3.57 12.10 -12.07
N PRO A 6 2.51 12.33 -11.27
CA PRO A 6 1.57 13.42 -11.52
C PRO A 6 2.25 14.78 -11.32
N THR A 7 1.81 15.79 -12.07
CA THR A 7 2.27 17.18 -11.87
C THR A 7 1.76 17.73 -10.53
N LYS A 8 2.36 18.81 -10.01
CA LYS A 8 1.95 19.41 -8.73
C LYS A 8 0.44 19.68 -8.63
N LYS A 9 -0.16 20.21 -9.71
CA LYS A 9 -1.61 20.48 -9.79
C LYS A 9 -2.45 19.20 -9.85
N GLN A 10 -1.96 18.16 -10.52
CA GLN A 10 -2.61 16.86 -10.58
C GLN A 10 -2.55 16.12 -9.24
N LYS A 11 -1.44 16.24 -8.50
CA LYS A 11 -1.30 15.70 -7.16
C LYS A 11 -2.32 16.32 -6.19
N LEU A 12 -2.44 17.65 -6.18
CA LEU A 12 -3.44 18.34 -5.36
C LEU A 12 -4.88 17.89 -5.66
N LEU A 13 -5.20 17.67 -6.93
CA LEU A 13 -6.52 17.16 -7.32
C LEU A 13 -6.74 15.72 -6.85
N LEU A 14 -5.73 14.85 -6.93
CA LEU A 14 -5.79 13.48 -6.40
C LEU A 14 -6.00 13.47 -4.88
N GLU A 15 -5.19 14.25 -4.16
CA GLU A 15 -5.24 14.36 -2.70
C GLU A 15 -6.60 14.90 -2.21
N TYR A 16 -7.18 15.84 -2.94
CA TYR A 16 -8.55 16.29 -2.68
C TYR A 16 -9.58 15.17 -2.87
N ILE A 17 -9.49 14.41 -3.97
CA ILE A 17 -10.42 13.29 -4.24
C ILE A 17 -10.30 12.23 -3.14
N GLU A 18 -9.08 11.86 -2.76
CA GLU A 18 -8.81 10.89 -1.70
C GLU A 18 -9.37 11.34 -0.35
N SER A 19 -9.11 12.60 0.03
CA SER A 19 -9.60 13.18 1.28
C SER A 19 -11.13 13.25 1.32
N PHE A 20 -11.75 13.67 0.21
CA PHE A 20 -13.20 13.75 0.10
C PHE A 20 -13.88 12.38 0.23
N ILE A 21 -13.30 11.34 -0.40
CA ILE A 21 -13.80 9.97 -0.28
C ILE A 21 -13.64 9.46 1.15
N ALA A 22 -12.51 9.75 1.80
CA ALA A 22 -12.25 9.35 3.18
C ALA A 22 -13.22 9.99 4.18
N GLU A 23 -13.59 11.25 3.96
CA GLU A 23 -14.48 12.01 4.85
C GLU A 23 -15.97 11.70 4.61
N HIS A 24 -16.40 11.60 3.35
CA HIS A 24 -17.81 11.49 3.00
C HIS A 24 -18.27 10.07 2.61
N GLY A 25 -17.34 9.16 2.35
CA GLY A 25 -17.64 7.78 1.94
C GLY A 25 -18.15 7.65 0.50
N TYR A 26 -18.07 8.72 -0.31
CA TYR A 26 -18.42 8.70 -1.74
C TYR A 26 -17.51 9.61 -2.58
N SER A 27 -17.43 9.32 -3.88
CA SER A 27 -16.63 10.12 -4.83
C SER A 27 -17.21 11.54 -5.00
N PRO A 28 -16.37 12.59 -4.98
CA PRO A 28 -16.81 13.94 -5.30
C PRO A 28 -17.23 14.05 -6.77
N SER A 29 -18.15 14.97 -7.02
CA SER A 29 -18.54 15.43 -8.35
C SER A 29 -17.53 16.44 -8.90
N TYR A 30 -17.59 16.71 -10.21
CA TYR A 30 -16.67 17.67 -10.83
C TYR A 30 -16.85 19.10 -10.31
N ARG A 31 -18.05 19.47 -9.84
CA ARG A 31 -18.28 20.78 -9.21
C ARG A 31 -17.66 20.84 -7.81
N GLU A 32 -17.75 19.77 -7.04
CA GLU A 32 -17.11 19.68 -5.73
C GLU A 32 -15.58 19.75 -5.88
N ILE A 33 -15.01 19.03 -6.84
CA ILE A 33 -13.56 19.09 -7.15
C ILE A 33 -13.16 20.50 -7.60
N MET A 34 -13.97 21.15 -8.44
CA MET A 34 -13.73 22.52 -8.88
C MET A 34 -13.66 23.48 -7.69
N ASN A 35 -14.63 23.42 -6.79
CA ASN A 35 -14.70 24.28 -5.61
C ASN A 35 -13.59 23.98 -4.61
N GLY A 36 -13.27 22.71 -4.38
CA GLY A 36 -12.27 22.29 -3.40
C GLY A 36 -10.83 22.56 -3.80
N VAL A 37 -10.52 22.53 -5.10
CA VAL A 37 -9.16 22.79 -5.62
C VAL A 37 -9.00 24.23 -6.15
N GLY A 38 -10.09 24.99 -6.23
CA GLY A 38 -10.09 26.39 -6.68
C GLY A 38 -9.94 26.55 -8.20
N TYR A 39 -10.50 25.63 -8.99
CA TYR A 39 -10.57 25.79 -10.45
C TYR A 39 -11.73 26.70 -10.85
N THR A 40 -11.59 27.43 -11.95
CA THR A 40 -12.62 28.34 -12.46
C THR A 40 -13.63 27.67 -13.39
N SER A 41 -13.35 26.43 -13.85
CA SER A 41 -14.21 25.73 -14.80
C SER A 41 -14.22 24.21 -14.58
N VAL A 42 -15.42 23.65 -14.67
CA VAL A 42 -15.67 22.20 -14.68
C VAL A 42 -14.98 21.51 -15.87
N ALA A 43 -14.83 22.21 -17.00
CA ALA A 43 -14.14 21.65 -18.16
C ALA A 43 -12.64 21.42 -17.89
N THR A 44 -12.00 22.32 -17.13
CA THR A 44 -10.61 22.18 -16.70
C THR A 44 -10.44 20.98 -15.77
N VAL A 45 -11.38 20.79 -14.83
CA VAL A 45 -11.41 19.62 -13.95
C VAL A 45 -11.55 18.33 -14.76
N ALA A 46 -12.50 18.28 -15.71
CA ALA A 46 -12.70 17.12 -16.58
C ALA A 46 -11.43 16.77 -17.39
N LEU A 47 -10.71 17.78 -17.90
CA LEU A 47 -9.44 17.59 -18.60
C LEU A 47 -8.37 16.97 -17.68
N HIS A 48 -8.24 17.47 -16.45
CA HIS A 48 -7.27 16.93 -15.49
C HIS A 48 -7.59 15.50 -15.08
N ILE A 49 -8.87 15.20 -14.83
CA ILE A 49 -9.34 13.84 -14.51
C ILE A 49 -9.05 12.90 -15.67
N ASN A 50 -9.39 13.26 -16.91
CA ASN A 50 -9.12 12.43 -18.08
C ASN A 50 -7.61 12.15 -18.26
N ASN A 51 -6.76 13.14 -17.99
CA ASN A 51 -5.32 12.96 -18.03
C ASN A 51 -4.81 12.03 -16.91
N LEU A 52 -5.39 12.09 -15.72
CA LEU A 52 -5.09 11.18 -14.62
C LEU A 52 -5.56 9.75 -14.92
N VAL A 53 -6.73 9.59 -15.54
CA VAL A 53 -7.23 8.29 -16.00
C VAL A 53 -6.32 7.69 -17.06
N LYS A 54 -5.97 8.45 -18.09
CA LYS A 54 -5.01 8.02 -19.13
C LYS A 54 -3.65 7.61 -18.57
N ARG A 55 -3.24 8.21 -17.45
CA ARG A 55 -1.97 7.91 -16.76
C ARG A 55 -2.08 6.80 -15.71
N GLY A 56 -3.27 6.25 -15.50
CA GLY A 56 -3.51 5.15 -14.57
C GLY A 56 -3.64 5.57 -13.10
N HIS A 57 -3.76 6.86 -12.79
CA HIS A 57 -3.94 7.36 -11.42
C HIS A 57 -5.41 7.34 -10.94
N LEU A 58 -6.35 7.42 -11.88
CA LEU A 58 -7.78 7.33 -11.60
C LEU A 58 -8.42 6.28 -12.50
N ILE A 59 -9.43 5.59 -12.00
CA ILE A 59 -10.34 4.75 -12.78
C ILE A 59 -11.69 5.44 -12.79
N LYS A 60 -12.27 5.58 -13.98
CA LYS A 60 -13.63 6.08 -14.16
C LYS A 60 -14.50 4.92 -14.63
N ARG A 61 -15.51 4.52 -13.85
CA ARG A 61 -16.51 3.56 -14.35
C ARG A 61 -17.58 4.31 -15.16
N GLU A 62 -17.87 3.80 -16.35
CA GLU A 62 -18.86 4.37 -17.26
C GLU A 62 -20.28 4.10 -16.74
N ASN A 63 -20.76 4.91 -15.77
CA ASN A 63 -22.19 5.28 -15.67
C ASN A 63 -22.56 6.31 -14.60
N SER A 64 -21.62 7.02 -13.96
CA SER A 64 -21.99 8.09 -13.04
C SER A 64 -20.86 9.10 -12.82
N ALA A 65 -21.23 10.37 -12.62
CA ALA A 65 -20.32 11.42 -12.17
C ALA A 65 -19.66 11.11 -10.82
N ARG A 66 -20.19 10.11 -10.08
CA ARG A 66 -19.70 9.62 -8.78
C ARG A 66 -18.88 8.32 -8.87
N SER A 67 -18.37 7.97 -10.04
CA SER A 67 -17.62 6.73 -10.25
C SER A 67 -16.12 6.96 -10.41
N LEU A 68 -15.55 7.99 -9.78
CA LEU A 68 -14.10 8.17 -9.72
C LEU A 68 -13.56 7.33 -8.58
N GLU A 69 -12.78 6.32 -8.93
CA GLU A 69 -12.03 5.54 -7.97
C GLU A 69 -10.55 5.87 -8.18
N PRO A 70 -9.82 6.36 -7.16
CA PRO A 70 -8.37 6.42 -7.25
C PRO A 70 -7.86 5.00 -7.50
N THR A 71 -7.04 4.83 -8.54
CA THR A 71 -6.40 3.53 -8.78
C THR A 71 -5.55 3.28 -7.55
N LYS A 72 -5.88 2.23 -6.78
CA LYS A 72 -5.07 1.77 -5.66
C LYS A 72 -3.72 1.25 -6.18
N ALA A 73 -2.83 2.14 -6.61
CA ALA A 73 -1.45 2.02 -6.19
C ALA A 73 -1.51 2.33 -4.70
N VAL A 74 -1.68 1.25 -3.91
CA VAL A 74 -1.70 1.19 -2.46
C VAL A 74 -1.16 2.47 -1.85
N VAL A 75 -2.07 3.32 -1.35
CA VAL A 75 -1.73 4.43 -0.47
C VAL A 75 -1.33 3.77 0.85
N GLU A 76 -0.13 3.20 0.82
CA GLU A 76 0.74 2.82 1.91
C GLU A 76 1.27 4.12 2.54
N GLN A 77 0.37 5.05 2.89
CA GLN A 77 0.77 6.23 3.63
C GLN A 77 0.82 5.89 5.11
N ALA A 78 1.90 5.17 5.45
CA ALA A 78 2.62 5.24 6.72
C ALA A 78 4.05 4.64 6.61
N SER A 79 4.57 4.29 5.43
CA SER A 79 5.99 3.93 5.28
C SER A 79 6.81 5.20 5.00
N ALA A 80 6.99 5.99 6.06
CA ALA A 80 8.10 6.93 6.09
C ALA A 80 9.39 6.16 5.79
N ALA A 81 9.95 6.36 4.61
CA ALA A 81 11.38 6.27 4.31
C ALA A 81 12.20 5.22 5.07
N VAL A 82 11.82 3.93 5.01
CA VAL A 82 12.78 2.86 5.29
C VAL A 82 13.46 2.56 3.97
N SER A 83 14.64 3.15 3.78
CA SER A 83 15.54 2.83 2.69
C SER A 83 15.70 1.31 2.64
N THR A 84 15.69 0.69 1.46
CA THR A 84 15.89 -0.76 1.28
C THR A 84 17.20 -1.27 1.94
N GLN A 85 18.14 -0.36 2.23
CA GLN A 85 19.36 -0.60 3.01
C GLN A 85 19.12 -0.74 4.52
N ASP A 86 18.16 -0.02 5.10
CA ASP A 86 17.86 -0.04 6.54
C ASP A 86 17.04 -1.27 6.94
N SER A 87 16.46 -2.00 5.98
CA SER A 87 15.74 -3.26 6.20
C SER A 87 16.62 -4.52 6.10
N ALA A 88 17.86 -4.40 5.61
CA ALA A 88 18.76 -5.56 5.44
C ALA A 88 19.06 -6.28 6.76
N TRP A 89 19.20 -5.52 7.86
CA TRP A 89 19.42 -6.11 9.18
C TRP A 89 18.19 -6.90 9.67
N LEU A 90 16.97 -6.46 9.36
CA LEU A 90 15.72 -7.14 9.76
C LEU A 90 15.64 -8.53 9.13
N PHE A 91 15.95 -8.64 7.84
CA PHE A 91 16.00 -9.93 7.15
C PHE A 91 17.04 -10.86 7.76
N SER A 92 18.25 -10.36 8.03
CA SER A 92 19.31 -11.17 8.63
C SER A 92 18.94 -11.67 10.03
N VAL A 93 18.25 -10.85 10.84
CA VAL A 93 17.77 -11.26 12.17
C VAL A 93 16.69 -12.33 12.07
N ILE A 94 15.75 -12.19 11.13
CA ILE A 94 14.70 -13.20 10.89
C ILE A 94 15.33 -14.53 10.45
N GLU A 95 16.29 -14.49 9.53
CA GLU A 95 16.98 -15.70 9.05
C GLU A 95 17.80 -16.38 10.15
N GLN A 96 18.53 -15.62 10.98
CA GLN A 96 19.23 -16.17 12.14
C GLN A 96 18.27 -16.81 13.14
N ARG A 97 17.14 -16.14 13.43
CA ARG A 97 16.13 -16.65 14.37
C ARG A 97 15.46 -17.92 13.84
N LEU A 98 15.13 -17.98 12.55
CA LEU A 98 14.60 -19.18 11.90
C LEU A 98 15.58 -20.36 12.04
N LYS A 99 16.87 -20.14 11.74
CA LYS A 99 17.91 -21.18 11.85
C LYS A 99 18.11 -21.67 13.29
N ASN A 100 18.03 -20.78 14.27
CA ASN A 100 18.09 -21.16 15.67
C ASN A 100 16.88 -22.01 16.08
N LEU A 101 15.69 -21.71 15.54
CA LEU A 101 14.45 -22.44 15.80
C LEU A 101 14.44 -23.86 15.21
N GLU A 102 15.09 -24.07 14.06
CA GLU A 102 15.32 -25.42 13.52
C GLU A 102 16.18 -26.29 14.45
N THR A 103 17.07 -25.66 15.23
CA THR A 103 18.00 -26.36 16.13
C THR A 103 17.41 -26.57 17.52
N THR A 104 16.61 -25.61 18.01
CA THR A 104 15.96 -25.67 19.33
C THR A 104 14.61 -24.98 19.24
N PHE A 105 13.54 -25.77 19.29
CA PHE A 105 12.19 -25.25 19.22
C PHE A 105 11.77 -24.57 20.53
N ASP A 106 11.32 -23.32 20.44
CA ASP A 106 10.79 -22.56 21.58
C ASP A 106 9.61 -21.69 21.12
N ALA A 107 8.44 -21.93 21.72
CA ALA A 107 7.19 -21.25 21.37
C ALA A 107 7.26 -19.72 21.53
N LYS A 108 8.04 -19.19 22.48
CA LYS A 108 8.18 -17.74 22.64
C LYS A 108 8.91 -17.10 21.47
N ASN A 109 9.90 -17.80 20.90
CA ASN A 109 10.64 -17.34 19.73
C ASN A 109 9.78 -17.36 18.46
N VAL A 110 8.81 -18.28 18.38
CA VAL A 110 7.85 -18.36 17.27
C VAL A 110 6.93 -17.13 17.26
N ASP A 111 6.39 -16.73 18.40
CA ASP A 111 5.53 -15.55 18.51
C ASP A 111 6.27 -14.26 18.12
N GLU A 112 7.51 -14.09 18.61
CA GLU A 112 8.38 -12.96 18.23
C GLU A 112 8.62 -12.90 16.71
N LEU A 113 8.80 -14.05 16.06
CA LEU A 113 8.99 -14.14 14.61
C LEU A 113 7.74 -13.75 13.83
N TYR A 114 6.54 -14.12 14.27
CA TYR A 114 5.31 -13.67 13.63
C TYR A 114 5.17 -12.14 13.67
N VAL A 115 5.57 -11.50 14.77
CA VAL A 115 5.58 -10.03 14.89
C VAL A 115 6.61 -9.38 13.96
N LEU A 116 7.81 -9.94 13.88
CA LEU A 116 8.87 -9.48 12.96
C LEU A 116 8.45 -9.61 11.49
N ILE A 117 7.88 -10.75 11.12
CA ILE A 117 7.37 -11.00 9.77
C ILE A 117 6.19 -10.07 9.45
N GLY A 118 5.32 -9.79 10.43
CA GLY A 118 4.26 -8.79 10.29
C GLY A 118 4.82 -7.40 10.00
N SER A 119 5.92 -7.03 10.66
CA SER A 119 6.63 -5.77 10.41
C SER A 119 7.20 -5.72 8.99
N VAL A 120 7.79 -6.81 8.50
CA VAL A 120 8.28 -6.95 7.11
C VAL A 120 7.15 -6.74 6.09
N LYS A 121 5.96 -7.28 6.37
CA LYS A 121 4.77 -7.08 5.54
C LYS A 121 4.30 -5.62 5.52
N VAL A 122 4.31 -4.95 6.68
CA VAL A 122 3.96 -3.51 6.81
C VAL A 122 4.98 -2.61 6.13
N LEU A 123 6.23 -3.06 5.99
CA LEU A 123 7.29 -2.36 5.26
C LEU A 123 7.23 -2.58 3.73
N GLY A 124 6.24 -3.31 3.21
CA GLY A 124 6.04 -3.52 1.79
C GLY A 124 6.76 -4.75 1.20
N PHE A 125 7.42 -5.56 2.02
CA PHE A 125 8.16 -6.76 1.58
C PHE A 125 7.28 -8.02 1.66
N TYR A 126 6.19 -8.01 0.90
CA TYR A 126 5.14 -9.03 0.97
C TYR A 126 5.62 -10.43 0.56
N ASP A 127 6.43 -10.55 -0.49
CA ASP A 127 6.91 -11.84 -1.00
C ASP A 127 7.83 -12.53 0.02
N GLN A 128 8.75 -11.77 0.62
CA GLN A 128 9.65 -12.26 1.67
C GLN A 128 8.85 -12.65 2.92
N ALA A 129 7.89 -11.83 3.33
CA ALA A 129 7.03 -12.14 4.48
C ALA A 129 6.28 -13.47 4.28
N ILE A 130 5.69 -13.69 3.10
CA ILE A 130 4.97 -14.94 2.78
C ILE A 130 5.90 -16.15 2.84
N ALA A 131 7.12 -16.02 2.30
CA ALA A 131 8.13 -17.07 2.37
C ALA A 131 8.45 -17.44 3.82
N TYR A 132 8.74 -16.44 4.68
CA TYR A 132 9.05 -16.69 6.09
C TYR A 132 7.88 -17.29 6.87
N ILE A 133 6.62 -16.87 6.62
CA ILE A 133 5.44 -17.50 7.24
C ILE A 133 5.36 -18.99 6.85
N THR A 134 5.63 -19.29 5.59
CA THR A 134 5.55 -20.67 5.09
C THR A 134 6.60 -21.55 5.76
N THR A 135 7.84 -21.08 5.83
CA THR A 135 8.94 -21.79 6.51
C THR A 135 8.65 -21.97 8.00
N LEU A 136 8.16 -20.94 8.67
CA LEU A 136 7.87 -21.00 10.11
C LEU A 136 6.78 -22.02 10.43
N LYS A 137 5.71 -22.08 9.62
CA LYS A 137 4.66 -23.11 9.75
C LYS A 137 5.19 -24.52 9.55
N GLN A 138 6.09 -24.72 8.59
CA GLN A 138 6.73 -26.02 8.37
C GLN A 138 7.55 -26.45 9.58
N ILE A 139 8.31 -25.54 10.19
CA ILE A 139 9.09 -25.81 11.40
C ILE A 139 8.16 -26.17 12.57
N GLU A 140 7.07 -25.44 12.77
CA GLU A 140 6.07 -25.76 13.80
C GLU A 140 5.41 -27.13 13.59
N GLU A 141 5.12 -27.50 12.34
CA GLU A 141 4.53 -28.79 11.99
C GLU A 141 5.50 -29.95 12.27
N VAL A 142 6.78 -29.78 11.91
CA VAL A 142 7.83 -30.76 12.21
C VAL A 142 8.04 -30.88 13.72
N ALA A 143 8.04 -29.78 14.46
CA ALA A 143 8.19 -29.79 15.92
C ALA A 143 7.00 -30.43 16.66
N ARG A 144 5.77 -30.33 16.12
CA ARG A 144 4.60 -31.05 16.67
C ARG A 144 4.58 -32.54 16.33
N ALA A 145 5.31 -32.94 15.29
CA ALA A 145 5.40 -34.33 14.84
C ALA A 145 6.52 -35.12 15.54
N GLN A 146 7.37 -34.47 16.34
CA GLN A 146 8.40 -35.06 17.21
C GLN A 146 7.91 -35.16 18.65
#